data_AF-A0A9P6DEP4-F1
#
_entry.id   AF-A0A9P6DEP4-F1
#
_cell.length_a   1.000
_cell.length_b   1.000
_cell.length_c   1.000
_cell.angle_alpha   90.00
_cell.angle_beta   90.00
_cell.angle_gamma   90.00
#
_symmetry.space_group_name_H-M   'P 1'
#
loop_
_entity.id
_entity.type
_entity.pdbx_description
1 polymer ?
#
loop_
_entity_poly.entity_id
_entity_poly.type
_entity_poly.pdbx_seq_one_letter_code
_entity_poly.pdbx_strand_id
1 'polypeptide(L)'
;LKADDYLFPALASTGKLKLGEPMTCAGIEKLLDLIVAKSGVLNRRNGRFTTHCFRRGGAQYWFMWAESKWSLKVVKWWGGWASG
;
A
#
# COMPACT_ATOMS: atom_id res chain seq x y z
N LEU A 1 -6.43 16.99 12.69
CA LEU A 1 -7.48 16.04 12.24
C LEU A 1 -8.58 16.12 13.27
N LYS A 2 -9.81 16.38 12.83
CA LYS A 2 -11.00 16.27 13.66
C LYS A 2 -11.29 14.78 13.91
N ALA A 3 -12.16 14.50 14.89
CA ALA A 3 -12.47 13.13 15.27
C ALA A 3 -13.08 12.28 14.13
N ASP A 4 -13.72 12.94 13.17
CA ASP A 4 -14.40 12.37 12.01
C ASP A 4 -13.58 12.42 10.72
N ASP A 5 -12.38 13.01 10.73
CA ASP A 5 -11.53 13.06 9.55
C ASP A 5 -10.99 11.65 9.23
N TYR A 6 -10.91 11.34 7.93
CA TYR A 6 -10.33 10.07 7.47
C TYR A 6 -8.81 10.08 7.62
N LEU A 7 -8.24 8.95 8.08
CA LEU A 7 -6.78 8.75 8.15
C LEU A 7 -6.12 8.85 6.76
N PHE A 8 -6.83 8.39 5.74
CA PHE A 8 -6.45 8.51 4.33
C PHE A 8 -7.48 9.36 3.59
N PRO A 9 -7.34 10.69 3.62
CA PRO A 9 -8.26 11.59 2.95
C PRO A 9 -7.99 11.59 1.43
N ALA A 10 -9.02 11.86 0.63
CA ALA A 10 -8.89 11.94 -0.81
C ALA A 10 -7.92 13.05 -1.25
N LEU A 11 -7.22 12.84 -2.36
CA LEU A 11 -6.32 13.82 -2.96
C LEU A 11 -7.01 14.50 -4.14
N ALA A 12 -7.13 15.83 -4.09
CA ALA A 12 -7.59 16.61 -5.24
C ALA A 12 -6.56 16.57 -6.38
N SER A 13 -7.00 16.84 -7.61
CA SER A 13 -6.10 16.95 -8.79
C SER A 13 -5.03 18.04 -8.61
N THR A 14 -5.27 19.02 -7.74
CA THR A 14 -4.35 20.08 -7.36
C THR A 14 -3.28 19.64 -6.36
N GLY A 15 -3.32 18.40 -5.87
CA GLY A 15 -2.42 17.88 -4.83
C GLY A 15 -2.82 18.26 -3.40
N LYS A 16 -3.96 18.93 -3.20
CA LYS A 16 -4.48 19.26 -1.88
C LYS A 16 -5.27 18.09 -1.28
N LEU A 17 -5.17 17.89 0.04
CA LEU A 17 -5.98 16.91 0.77
C LEU A 17 -7.42 17.40 0.94
N LYS A 18 -8.36 16.47 0.88
CA LYS A 18 -9.77 16.69 1.18
C LYS A 18 -10.15 15.98 2.48
N LEU A 19 -10.04 16.67 3.61
CA LEU A 19 -10.06 16.06 4.95
C LEU A 19 -11.38 15.38 5.36
N GLY A 20 -12.50 15.61 4.67
CA GLY A 20 -13.78 14.93 4.91
C GLY A 20 -14.20 13.90 3.84
N GLU A 21 -13.36 13.64 2.84
CA GLU A 21 -13.65 12.64 1.80
C GLU A 21 -12.69 11.45 1.94
N PRO A 22 -13.18 10.20 1.97
CA PRO A 22 -12.31 9.04 2.03
C PRO A 22 -11.58 8.83 0.70
N MET A 23 -10.33 8.39 0.77
CA MET A 23 -9.61 7.93 -0.41
C MET A 23 -10.28 6.69 -1.02
N THR A 24 -10.44 6.67 -2.34
CA THR A 24 -10.93 5.49 -3.06
C THR A 24 -9.80 4.54 -3.42
N CYS A 25 -10.12 3.27 -3.68
CA CYS A 25 -9.11 2.30 -4.18
C CYS A 25 -8.44 2.81 -5.47
N ALA A 26 -9.21 3.38 -6.40
CA ALA A 26 -8.69 3.98 -7.62
C ALA A 26 -7.78 5.20 -7.33
N GLY A 27 -8.09 5.98 -6.29
CA GLY A 27 -7.25 7.08 -5.82
C GLY A 27 -5.89 6.59 -5.30
N ILE A 28 -5.88 5.51 -4.53
CA ILE A 28 -4.63 4.87 -4.06
C ILE A 28 -3.81 4.34 -5.24
N GLU A 29 -4.42 3.62 -6.19
CA GLU A 29 -3.70 3.10 -7.37
C GLU A 29 -3.08 4.24 -8.20
N LYS A 30 -3.80 5.34 -8.43
CA LYS A 30 -3.24 6.54 -9.10
C LYS A 30 -2.09 7.18 -8.32
N LEU A 31 -2.21 7.25 -6.99
CA LEU A 31 -1.13 7.76 -6.14
C LEU A 31 0.11 6.87 -6.22
N LEU A 32 -0.07 5.54 -6.23
CA LEU A 32 1.01 4.58 -6.42
C LEU A 32 1.70 4.76 -7.78
N ASP A 33 0.94 4.90 -8.86
CA ASP A 33 1.49 5.16 -10.20
C ASP A 33 2.36 6.44 -10.20
N LEU A 34 1.89 7.51 -9.54
CA LEU A 34 2.64 8.76 -9.41
C LEU A 34 3.95 8.58 -8.62
N ILE A 35 3.91 7.87 -7.49
CA ILE A 35 5.10 7.61 -6.67
C ILE A 35 6.11 6.76 -7.44
N VAL A 36 5.65 5.70 -8.13
CA VAL A 36 6.51 4.82 -8.92
C VAL A 36 7.17 5.58 -10.07
N ALA A 37 6.41 6.41 -10.78
CA ALA A 37 6.94 7.24 -11.86
C ALA A 37 8.00 8.23 -11.35
N LYS A 38 7.76 8.89 -10.21
CA LYS A 38 8.71 9.87 -9.64
C LYS A 38 9.93 9.24 -8.98
N SER A 39 9.79 8.05 -8.40
CA SER A 39 10.91 7.35 -7.75
C SER A 39 11.88 6.70 -8.73
N GLY A 40 11.44 6.43 -9.98
CA GLY A 40 12.26 5.71 -10.95
C GLY A 40 12.51 4.25 -10.58
N VAL A 41 11.77 3.68 -9.63
CA VAL A 41 11.97 2.30 -9.14
C VAL A 41 11.79 1.24 -10.24
N LEU A 42 11.04 1.57 -11.29
CA LEU A 42 10.86 0.74 -12.49
C LEU A 42 11.76 1.15 -13.66
N ASN A 43 12.76 2.00 -13.47
CA ASN A 43 13.68 2.37 -14.54
C ASN A 43 14.34 1.10 -15.12
N ARG A 44 14.19 0.92 -16.45
CA ARG A 44 14.68 -0.26 -17.19
C ARG A 44 13.97 -1.58 -16.84
N ARG A 45 12.79 -1.54 -16.23
CA ARG A 45 11.95 -2.71 -15.92
C ARG A 45 10.54 -2.50 -16.44
N ASN A 46 9.97 -3.53 -17.06
CA ASN A 46 8.56 -3.53 -17.44
C ASN A 46 7.71 -3.99 -16.25
N GLY A 47 6.63 -3.27 -15.94
CA GLY A 47 5.68 -3.67 -14.90
C GLY A 47 4.90 -2.50 -14.33
N ARG A 48 4.06 -2.80 -13.33
CA ARG A 48 3.33 -1.83 -12.53
C ARG A 48 3.20 -2.35 -11.11
N PHE A 49 3.42 -1.48 -10.13
CA PHE A 49 3.08 -1.80 -8.73
C PHE A 49 1.62 -1.46 -8.47
N THR A 50 0.89 -2.41 -7.90
CA THR A 50 -0.48 -2.19 -7.41
C THR A 50 -0.51 -2.38 -5.90
N THR A 51 -1.64 -2.05 -5.27
CA THR A 51 -1.85 -2.35 -3.84
C THR A 51 -1.59 -3.83 -3.51
N HIS A 52 -1.94 -4.74 -4.42
CA HIS A 52 -1.68 -6.17 -4.26
C HIS A 52 -0.18 -6.52 -4.17
N CYS A 53 0.66 -5.80 -4.91
CA CYS A 53 2.12 -5.99 -4.88
C CYS A 53 2.69 -5.74 -3.49
N PHE A 54 2.20 -4.73 -2.76
CA PHE A 54 2.66 -4.42 -1.41
C PHE A 54 2.22 -5.47 -0.39
N ARG A 55 1.00 -6.00 -0.50
CA ARG A 55 0.56 -7.11 0.35
C ARG A 55 1.43 -8.36 0.15
N ARG A 56 1.71 -8.71 -1.12
CA ARG A 56 2.56 -9.86 -1.46
C ARG A 56 4.00 -9.65 -1.04
N GLY A 57 4.59 -8.51 -1.40
CA GLY A 57 5.97 -8.16 -1.06
C GLY A 57 6.19 -8.04 0.45
N GLY A 58 5.22 -7.48 1.18
CA GLY A 58 5.25 -7.43 2.65
C GLY A 58 5.23 -8.83 3.27
N ALA A 59 4.35 -9.71 2.81
CA ALA A 59 4.32 -11.10 3.27
C ALA A 59 5.65 -11.82 3.00
N GLN A 60 6.22 -11.65 1.81
CA GLN A 60 7.50 -12.24 1.46
C GLN A 60 8.65 -11.65 2.28
N TYR A 61 8.69 -10.33 2.49
CA TYR A 61 9.71 -9.67 3.31
C TYR A 61 9.70 -10.20 4.74
N TRP A 62 8.54 -10.16 5.41
CA TRP A 62 8.44 -10.62 6.78
C TRP A 62 8.73 -12.10 6.94
N PHE A 63 8.41 -12.92 5.94
CA PHE A 63 8.69 -14.35 5.98
C PHE A 63 10.15 -14.70 5.66
N MET A 64 10.77 -14.01 4.69
CA MET A 64 12.02 -14.44 4.06
C MET A 64 13.21 -13.51 4.30
N TRP A 65 13.00 -12.20 4.39
CA TRP A 65 14.08 -11.20 4.31
C TRP A 65 14.23 -10.29 5.53
N ALA A 66 13.22 -10.24 6.41
CA ALA A 66 13.33 -9.49 7.65
C ALA A 66 14.44 -10.05 8.56
N GLU A 67 15.03 -9.17 9.38
CA GLU A 67 15.98 -9.57 10.41
C GLU A 67 15.31 -10.52 11.42
N SER A 68 14.17 -10.08 11.95
CA SER A 68 13.24 -10.91 12.72
C SER A 68 12.11 -11.42 11.84
N LYS A 69 12.25 -12.64 11.35
CA LYS A 69 11.28 -13.26 10.44
C LYS A 69 10.02 -13.69 11.18
N TRP A 70 8.89 -13.53 10.51
CA TRP A 70 7.61 -14.04 10.98
C TRP A 70 7.45 -15.50 10.61
N SER A 71 6.86 -16.28 11.52
CA SER A 71 6.43 -17.64 11.19
C SER A 71 5.32 -17.61 10.12
N LEU A 72 5.15 -18.72 9.41
CA LEU A 72 4.07 -18.84 8.42
C LEU A 72 2.69 -18.57 9.04
N LYS A 73 2.49 -18.95 10.30
CA LYS A 73 1.23 -18.68 11.03
C LYS A 73 0.98 -17.18 11.17
N VAL A 74 1.99 -16.41 11.57
CA VAL A 74 1.87 -14.96 11.75
C VAL A 74 1.64 -14.26 10.41
N VAL A 75 2.37 -14.65 9.37
CA VAL A 75 2.19 -14.08 8.02
C VAL A 75 0.79 -14.38 7.47
N LYS A 76 0.26 -15.59 7.69
CA LYS A 76 -1.12 -15.95 7.30
C LYS A 76 -2.15 -15.13 8.06
N TRP A 77 -1.97 -14.91 9.36
CA TRP A 77 -2.85 -14.04 10.15
C TRP A 77 -2.82 -12.59 9.64
N TRP A 78 -1.63 -12.01 9.49
CA TRP A 78 -1.45 -10.65 8.99
C TRP A 78 -2.01 -10.44 7.57
N GLY A 79 -1.82 -11.42 6.69
CA GLY A 79 -2.30 -11.39 5.31
C GLY A 79 -3.80 -11.65 5.15
N GLY A 80 -4.52 -11.98 6.23
CA GLY A 80 -5.93 -12.38 6.17
C GLY A 80 -6.17 -13.75 5.53
N TRP A 81 -5.18 -14.65 5.58
CA TRP A 81 -5.26 -16.02 5.06
C TRP A 81 -5.45 -17.08 6.13
N ALA A 82 -5.34 -16.71 7.41
CA ALA A 82 -5.64 -17.64 8.48
C ALA A 82 -7.15 -17.94 8.48
N SER A 83 -7.51 -19.21 8.55
CA SER A 83 -8.84 -19.58 9.03
C SER A 83 -8.97 -19.08 10.47
N GLY A 84 -10.04 -18.34 10.75
CA GLY A 84 -10.40 -17.96 12.12
C GLY A 84 -10.57 -19.18 13.03
#